data_AF-A0A7X1TSS9-F1
#
_entry.id   AF-A0A7X1TSS9-F1
#
_cell.length_a   1.000
_cell.length_b   1.000
_cell.length_c   1.000
_cell.angle_alpha   90.00
_cell.angle_beta   90.00
_cell.angle_gamma   90.00
#
_symmetry.space_group_name_H-M   'P 1'
#
loop_
_entity.id
_entity.type
_entity.pdbx_description
1 polymer ?
#
loop_
_entity_poly.entity_id
_entity_poly.type
_entity_poly.pdbx_seq_one_letter_code
_entity_poly.pdbx_strand_id
1 'polypeptide(L)'
;MHLVVDGIEGTVARVELPDGTTADWDLASLPRGVREGDVVRLHVEHGDLEIEIDHAETARRRGEAQAQLDALNQATPGGEIDL
;
A
#
# COMPACT_ATOMS: atom_id res chain seq x y z
N MET A 1 -1.09 14.81 -3.23
CA MET A 1 -1.20 13.57 -4.05
C MET A 1 -1.00 12.36 -3.13
N HIS A 2 -1.51 11.19 -3.46
CA HIS A 2 -1.25 9.96 -2.69
C HIS A 2 -0.83 8.85 -3.65
N LEU A 3 0.06 7.99 -3.20
CA LEU A 3 0.46 6.77 -3.89
C LEU A 3 0.46 5.60 -2.91
N VAL A 4 0.44 4.39 -3.43
CA VAL A 4 0.45 3.16 -2.63
C VAL A 4 1.73 2.41 -2.94
N VAL A 5 2.40 1.88 -1.92
CA VAL A 5 3.53 0.97 -2.16
C VAL A 5 2.98 -0.43 -2.45
N ASP A 6 3.10 -0.86 -3.70
CA ASP A 6 2.63 -2.18 -4.15
C ASP A 6 3.60 -3.29 -3.74
N GLY A 7 4.91 -3.02 -3.85
CA GLY A 7 5.96 -3.99 -3.54
C GLY A 7 7.31 -3.34 -3.26
N ILE A 8 8.17 -4.00 -2.49
CA ILE A 8 9.54 -3.56 -2.23
C ILE A 8 10.51 -4.70 -2.57
N GLU A 9 11.32 -4.48 -3.60
CA GLU A 9 12.32 -5.44 -4.08
C GLU A 9 13.72 -4.84 -3.90
N GLY A 10 14.40 -5.23 -2.82
CA GLY A 10 15.74 -4.76 -2.50
C GLY A 10 15.78 -3.26 -2.22
N THR A 11 16.33 -2.47 -3.15
CA THR A 11 16.46 -1.00 -3.03
C THR A 11 15.42 -0.25 -3.87
N VAL A 12 14.50 -0.96 -4.51
CA VAL A 12 13.48 -0.38 -5.38
C VAL A 12 12.11 -0.68 -4.79
N ALA A 13 11.23 0.32 -4.79
CA ALA A 13 9.84 0.20 -4.41
C ALA A 13 8.97 0.41 -5.64
N ARG A 14 8.06 -0.51 -5.91
CA ARG A 14 6.99 -0.32 -6.88
C ARG A 14 5.87 0.46 -6.22
N VAL A 15 5.50 1.59 -6.80
CA VAL A 15 4.42 2.45 -6.33
C VAL A 15 3.29 2.52 -7.35
N GLU A 16 2.05 2.45 -6.87
CA GLU A 16 0.84 2.70 -7.64
C GLU A 16 0.44 4.18 -7.49
N LEU A 17 0.34 4.86 -8.63
CA LEU A 17 -0.07 6.25 -8.76
C LEU A 17 -1.61 6.36 -8.75
N PRO A 18 -2.17 7.54 -8.45
CA PRO A 18 -3.63 7.71 -8.36
C PRO A 18 -4.35 7.59 -9.71
N ASP A 19 -3.62 7.55 -10.82
CA ASP A 19 -4.14 7.25 -12.17
C ASP A 19 -4.19 5.73 -12.46
N GLY A 20 -3.80 4.88 -11.50
CA GLY A 20 -3.75 3.43 -11.61
C GLY A 20 -2.52 2.90 -12.34
N THR A 21 -1.57 3.77 -12.71
CA THR A 21 -0.29 3.33 -13.26
C THR A 21 0.69 2.95 -12.15
N THR A 22 1.67 2.10 -12.48
CA THR A 22 2.75 1.76 -11.56
C THR A 22 4.07 2.38 -12.02
N ALA A 23 4.89 2.78 -11.05
CA ALA A 23 6.22 3.32 -11.27
C ALA A 23 7.20 2.69 -10.29
N ASP A 24 8.45 2.50 -10.71
CA ASP A 24 9.52 2.01 -9.85
C ASP A 24 10.31 3.19 -9.30
N TRP A 25 10.36 3.32 -7.97
CA TRP A 25 11.01 4.42 -7.25
C TRP A 25 12.15 3.86 -6.41
N ASP A 26 13.23 4.64 -6.26
CA ASP A 26 14.28 4.30 -5.29
C ASP A 26 13.70 4.31 -3.87
N LEU A 27 13.92 3.22 -3.12
CA LEU A 27 13.50 3.11 -1.73
C LEU A 27 14.13 4.21 -0.85
N ALA A 28 15.32 4.68 -1.24
CA ALA A 28 16.01 5.79 -0.57
C ALA A 28 15.28 7.15 -0.73
N SER A 29 14.44 7.28 -1.75
CA SER A 29 13.60 8.47 -2.00
C SER A 29 12.28 8.43 -1.23
N LEU A 30 11.93 7.28 -0.62
CA LEU A 30 10.74 7.12 0.20
C LEU A 30 11.06 7.32 1.70
N PRO A 31 10.03 7.60 2.53
CA PRO A 31 10.22 7.75 3.95
C PRO A 31 10.76 6.46 4.57
N ARG A 32 11.66 6.60 5.54
CA ARG A 32 12.21 5.46 6.26
C ARG A 32 11.10 4.68 6.98
N GLY A 33 11.11 3.37 6.80
CA GLY A 33 10.16 2.47 7.46
C GLY A 33 8.90 2.19 6.65
N VAL A 34 8.81 2.67 5.40
CA VAL A 34 7.75 2.30 4.47
C VAL A 34 7.72 0.78 4.23
N ARG A 35 6.52 0.23 4.10
CA ARG A 35 6.26 -1.18 3.85
C ARG A 35 5.31 -1.35 2.68
N GLU A 36 5.28 -2.55 2.13
CA GLU A 36 4.28 -2.96 1.15
C GLU A 36 2.87 -2.76 1.72
N GLY A 37 1.99 -2.16 0.92
CA GLY A 37 0.64 -1.76 1.27
C GLY A 37 0.52 -0.41 1.98
N ASP A 38 1.63 0.27 2.32
CA ASP A 38 1.56 1.60 2.92
C ASP A 38 1.09 2.64 1.89
N VAL A 39 0.25 3.55 2.37
CA VAL A 39 -0.16 4.73 1.59
C VAL A 39 0.76 5.89 1.95
N VAL A 40 1.35 6.49 0.92
CA VAL A 40 2.27 7.62 1.05
C VAL A 40 1.61 8.86 0.47
N ARG A 41 1.65 9.95 1.23
CA ARG A 41 1.15 11.25 0.83
C ARG A 41 2.31 12.11 0.33
N LEU A 42 2.14 12.67 -0.85
CA LEU A 42 3.06 13.59 -1.48
C LEU A 42 2.46 14.99 -1.43
N HIS A 43 3.16 15.89 -0.76
CA HIS A 43 2.85 17.31 -0.71
C HIS A 43 3.94 18.06 -1.47
N VAL A 44 3.54 18.88 -2.44
CA VAL A 44 4.48 19.81 -3.09
C VAL A 44 4.11 21.21 -2.62
N GLU A 45 4.94 21.81 -1.77
CA GLU A 45 4.80 23.20 -1.35
C GLU A 45 6.01 24.02 -1.81
N HIS A 46 5.78 25.13 -2.50
CA HIS A 46 6.82 26.07 -2.93
C HIS A 46 8.00 25.47 -3.72
N GLY A 47 7.82 24.30 -4.33
CA GLY A 47 8.86 23.59 -5.08
C GLY A 47 9.60 22.51 -4.28
N ASP A 48 9.33 22.41 -2.98
CA ASP A 48 9.80 21.33 -2.13
C ASP A 48 8.79 20.18 -2.14
N LEU A 49 9.30 18.96 -2.33
CA LEU A 49 8.51 17.74 -2.27
C LEU A 49 8.65 17.12 -0.88
N GLU A 50 7.55 17.14 -0.14
CA GLU A 50 7.41 16.46 1.14
C GLU A 50 6.68 15.13 0.94
N ILE A 51 7.24 14.07 1.51
CA ILE A 51 6.74 12.71 1.38
C ILE A 51 6.55 12.15 2.79
N GLU A 52 5.31 11.80 3.14
CA GLU A 52 4.96 11.29 4.46
C GLU A 52 4.12 10.01 4.35
N ILE A 53 4.27 9.10 5.31
CA ILE A 53 3.44 7.89 5.39
C ILE A 53 2.10 8.26 6.02
N ASP A 54 1.01 8.00 5.31
CA ASP A 54 -0.34 8.15 5.85
C ASP A 54 -0.73 6.89 6.64
N HIS A 55 -0.32 6.86 7.90
CA HIS A 55 -0.60 5.74 8.79
C HIS A 55 -2.10 5.52 9.03
N ALA A 56 -2.92 6.58 8.94
CA ALA A 56 -4.36 6.47 9.13
C ALA A 56 -5.02 5.78 7.93
N GLU A 57 -4.67 6.18 6.72
CA GLU A 57 -5.19 5.55 5.49
C GLU A 57 -4.65 4.12 5.31
N THR A 58 -3.39 3.89 5.67
CA THR A 58 -2.79 2.55 5.72
C THR A 58 -3.58 1.63 6.67
N ALA A 59 -3.90 2.10 7.88
CA ALA A 59 -4.68 1.32 8.84
C ALA A 59 -6.11 1.06 8.34
N ARG A 60 -6.74 2.06 7.70
CA ARG A 60 -8.08 1.92 7.11
C ARG A 60 -8.11 0.85 6.02
N ARG A 61 -7.21 0.93 5.04
CA ARG A 61 -7.11 -0.05 3.94
C ARG A 61 -6.80 -1.44 4.45
N ARG A 62 -5.92 -1.57 5.44
CA ARG A 62 -5.64 -2.87 6.07
C ARG A 62 -6.88 -3.45 6.74
N GLY A 63 -7.65 -2.63 7.44
CA GLY A 63 -8.93 -3.03 8.05
C GLY A 63 -9.97 -3.44 7.02
N GLU A 64 -10.11 -2.70 5.92
CA GLU A 64 -11.04 -3.02 4.82
C GLU A 64 -10.65 -4.32 4.09
N ALA A 65 -9.36 -4.50 3.79
CA ALA A 65 -8.85 -5.73 3.18
C ALA A 65 -9.07 -6.95 4.10
N GLN A 66 -8.82 -6.80 5.41
CA GLN A 66 -9.07 -7.85 6.38
C GLN A 66 -10.57 -8.17 6.48
N ALA A 67 -11.43 -7.16 6.52
CA ALA A 67 -12.88 -7.36 6.56
C ALA A 67 -13.41 -8.07 5.29
N GLN A 68 -12.86 -7.76 4.12
CA GLN A 68 -13.19 -8.47 2.88
C GLN A 68 -12.71 -9.93 2.91
N LEU A 69 -11.50 -10.19 3.39
CA LEU A 69 -10.98 -11.55 3.58
C LEU A 69 -11.83 -12.35 4.57
N ASP A 70 -12.20 -11.75 5.71
CA ASP A 70 -13.11 -12.36 6.68
C ASP A 70 -14.48 -12.66 6.07
N ALA A 71 -15.04 -11.73 5.28
CA ALA A 71 -16.32 -11.95 4.58
C ALA A 71 -16.24 -13.08 3.54
N LEU A 72 -15.14 -13.20 2.79
CA LEU A 72 -14.91 -14.28 1.84
C LEU A 72 -14.74 -15.64 2.54
N ASN A 73 -14.02 -15.65 3.67
CA ASN A 73 -13.87 -16.85 4.50
C ASN A 73 -15.21 -17.29 5.13
N GLN A 74 -16.07 -16.34 5.53
CA GLN A 74 -17.41 -16.64 6.05
C GLN A 74 -18.40 -17.07 4.96
N ALA A 75 -18.20 -16.62 3.71
CA ALA A 75 -19.03 -17.00 2.57
C ALA A 75 -18.68 -18.38 1.97
N THR A 76 -17.60 -19.01 2.43
CA THR A 76 -17.21 -20.36 2.04
C THR A 76 -17.50 -21.33 3.20
N PRO A 77 -18.58 -22.12 3.18
CA PRO A 77 -18.66 -23.29 4.03
C PRO A 77 -17.49 -24.19 3.61
N GLY A 78 -16.62 -24.52 4.56
CA GLY A 78 -15.42 -25.33 4.33
C GLY A 78 -15.72 -26.54 3.47
N GLY A 79 -15.39 -26.43 2.18
CA GLY A 79 -15.27 -27.56 1.28
C GLY A 79 -14.01 -28.30 1.69
N GLU A 80 -14.20 -29.25 2.60
CA GLU A 80 -13.40 -30.46 2.80
C GLU A 80 -12.26 -30.61 1.77
N ILE A 81 -11.03 -30.26 2.19
CA ILE A 81 -9.84 -30.71 1.46
C ILE A 81 -9.64 -32.16 1.91
N ASP A 82 -10.18 -33.09 1.13
CA ASP A 82 -9.82 -34.49 1.24
C ASP A 82 -8.43 -34.66 0.62
N LEU A 83 -7.47 -35.14 1.43
CA LEU A 83 -6.03 -35.17 1.15
C LEU A 83 -5.55 -36.62 1.12
#